data_AF-K0KZI5-F1
#
_entry.id   AF-K0KZI5-F1
#
_cell.length_a   1.000
_cell.length_b   1.000
_cell.length_c   1.000
_cell.angle_alpha   90.00
_cell.angle_beta   90.00
_cell.angle_gamma   90.00
#
_symmetry.space_group_name_H-M   'P 1'
#
loop_
_entity.id
_entity.type
_entity.pdbx_description
1 polymer ?
#
loop_
_entity_poly.entity_id
_entity_poly.type
_entity_poly.pdbx_seq_one_letter_code
_entity_poly.pdbx_strand_id
1 'polypeptide(L)'
;MKLSTVLVQGLLLSGIIASPVVTTAQDSLPDVVEDSNADNSTDSFTEEGYSPGSNYLCFDANKGKLCTGKSVASCEKHYESRGKDIANSLCSFYCSKVKNVNDCKTNKKKFNYHPPWGCDSAAYC
;
A
#
# COMPACT_ATOMS: atom_id res chain seq x y z
N MET A 1 -41.28 39.69 -7.00
CA MET A 1 -42.44 39.13 -6.27
C MET A 1 -41.95 38.40 -5.04
N LYS A 2 -42.69 38.57 -3.93
CA LYS A 2 -42.83 37.79 -2.69
C LYS A 2 -41.78 36.73 -2.26
N LEU A 3 -41.33 36.94 -1.01
CA LEU A 3 -40.79 35.96 -0.05
C LEU A 3 -41.78 34.81 0.21
N SER A 4 -41.26 33.61 0.53
CA SER A 4 -41.73 32.80 1.67
C SER A 4 -40.88 31.55 1.92
N THR A 5 -40.33 31.52 3.13
CA THR A 5 -39.73 30.44 3.94
C THR A 5 -40.67 29.26 4.23
N VAL A 6 -40.13 28.04 4.42
CA VAL A 6 -40.52 27.09 5.50
C VAL A 6 -39.31 26.24 5.93
N LEU A 7 -38.94 26.36 7.21
CA LEU A 7 -38.12 25.43 8.01
C LEU A 7 -38.99 24.22 8.44
N VAL A 8 -38.38 23.04 8.68
CA VAL A 8 -38.49 22.28 9.96
C VAL A 8 -37.93 20.85 9.83
N GLN A 9 -36.94 20.60 10.69
CA GLN A 9 -36.56 19.38 11.40
C GLN A 9 -37.17 18.04 10.98
N GLY A 10 -36.31 17.13 10.51
CA GLY A 10 -36.53 15.68 10.49
C GLY A 10 -35.36 14.97 11.16
N LEU A 11 -35.25 15.13 12.49
CA LEU A 11 -34.28 14.45 13.33
C LEU A 11 -34.96 13.17 13.85
N LEU A 12 -34.68 12.04 13.21
CA LEU A 12 -35.02 10.72 13.74
C LEU A 12 -33.79 9.81 13.63
N LEU A 13 -32.82 10.07 14.50
CA LEU A 13 -31.86 9.06 14.96
C LEU A 13 -32.59 8.15 15.97
N SER A 14 -33.02 6.99 15.50
CA SER A 14 -33.43 5.83 16.30
C SER A 14 -32.87 4.62 15.56
N GLY A 15 -31.97 3.77 16.06
CA GLY A 15 -31.60 3.44 17.42
C GLY A 15 -31.58 1.92 17.50
N ILE A 16 -30.42 1.30 17.70
CA ILE A 16 -30.25 0.04 18.44
C ILE A 16 -28.75 -0.17 18.71
N ILE A 17 -28.37 0.11 19.95
CA ILE A 17 -27.11 -0.31 20.56
C ILE A 17 -27.43 -1.70 21.15
N ALA A 18 -26.93 -2.77 20.56
CA ALA A 18 -26.95 -4.08 21.20
C ALA A 18 -25.65 -4.26 21.99
N SER A 19 -25.83 -4.57 23.27
CA SER A 19 -24.87 -4.61 24.37
C SER A 19 -23.62 -5.47 24.18
N PRO A 20 -22.55 -5.21 24.97
CA PRO A 20 -21.35 -6.03 25.03
C PRO A 20 -21.61 -7.34 25.79
N VAL A 21 -21.01 -8.43 25.33
CA VAL A 21 -20.80 -9.63 26.16
C VAL A 21 -19.37 -9.60 26.65
N VAL A 22 -19.21 -9.24 27.92
CA VAL A 22 -18.02 -9.56 28.71
C VAL A 22 -18.32 -10.87 29.42
N THR A 23 -17.57 -11.93 29.07
CA THR A 23 -17.38 -13.07 29.95
C THR A 23 -15.89 -13.13 30.27
N THR A 24 -15.58 -12.89 31.54
CA THR A 24 -14.24 -12.88 32.12
C THR A 24 -13.69 -14.28 32.32
N ALA A 25 -12.38 -14.38 32.07
CA ALA A 25 -11.37 -15.16 32.78
C ALA A 25 -11.40 -16.70 32.63
N GLN A 26 -10.46 -17.20 31.82
CA GLN A 26 -9.65 -18.33 32.27
C GLN A 26 -8.21 -18.18 31.78
N ASP A 27 -7.33 -17.97 32.76
CA ASP A 27 -5.89 -18.18 32.79
C ASP A 27 -5.32 -19.09 31.70
N SER A 28 -4.40 -18.54 30.89
CA SER A 28 -3.08 -19.12 30.52
C SER A 28 -2.47 -18.27 29.40
N LEU A 29 -1.48 -17.43 29.72
CA LEU A 29 -0.44 -17.02 28.74
C LEU A 29 0.23 -18.31 28.21
N PRO A 30 0.51 -18.42 26.91
CA PRO A 30 1.72 -17.80 26.37
C PRO A 30 1.57 -17.18 24.97
N ASP A 31 2.56 -16.36 24.64
CA ASP A 31 3.04 -15.95 23.32
C ASP A 31 2.03 -15.42 22.29
N VAL A 32 2.12 -14.10 22.07
CA VAL A 32 1.70 -13.44 20.83
C VAL A 32 2.56 -14.00 19.69
N VAL A 33 2.09 -15.07 19.05
CA VAL A 33 2.64 -15.52 17.79
C VAL A 33 2.23 -14.51 16.73
N GLU A 34 3.22 -13.77 16.22
CA GLU A 34 3.20 -13.18 14.88
C GLU A 34 2.75 -14.26 13.89
N ASP A 35 1.45 -14.27 13.56
CA ASP A 35 0.95 -15.14 12.49
C ASP A 35 1.29 -14.50 11.14
N SER A 36 2.55 -14.75 10.78
CA SER A 36 3.11 -14.72 9.45
C SER A 36 2.37 -15.75 8.60
N ASN A 37 1.18 -15.41 8.11
CA ASN A 37 0.55 -16.21 7.07
C ASN A 37 1.18 -15.86 5.72
N ALA A 38 2.22 -16.65 5.41
CA ALA A 38 2.87 -16.72 4.12
C ALA A 38 1.91 -17.27 3.07
N ASP A 39 1.57 -16.45 2.08
CA ASP A 39 1.14 -16.96 0.78
C ASP A 39 2.33 -16.94 -0.18
N ASN A 40 2.75 -18.15 -0.50
CA ASN A 40 3.88 -18.56 -1.31
C ASN A 40 3.64 -18.26 -2.80
N SER A 41 4.30 -17.23 -3.33
CA SER A 41 4.76 -17.22 -4.72
C SER A 41 5.94 -16.25 -4.85
N THR A 42 7.09 -16.70 -4.35
CA THR A 42 8.34 -15.96 -4.41
C THR A 42 8.94 -16.06 -5.82
N ASP A 43 8.42 -15.27 -6.75
CA ASP A 43 9.23 -14.90 -7.92
C ASP A 43 10.23 -13.84 -7.44
N SER A 44 11.39 -14.31 -6.97
CA SER A 44 12.47 -13.46 -6.49
C SER A 44 12.98 -12.62 -7.65
N PHE A 45 12.52 -11.37 -7.74
CA PHE A 45 13.02 -10.40 -8.70
C PHE A 45 14.50 -10.17 -8.49
N THR A 46 15.32 -10.90 -9.25
CA THR A 46 16.72 -10.57 -9.46
C THR A 46 16.74 -9.50 -10.55
N GLU A 47 16.30 -8.29 -10.22
CA GLU A 47 16.51 -7.17 -11.13
C GLU A 47 18.01 -6.99 -11.34
N GLU A 48 18.46 -7.01 -12.59
CA GLU A 48 19.78 -6.54 -13.02
C GLU A 48 19.94 -5.08 -12.55
N GLY A 49 20.50 -4.89 -11.36
CA GLY A 49 20.52 -3.61 -10.65
C GLY A 49 20.33 -3.71 -9.14
N TYR A 50 19.98 -4.89 -8.60
CA TYR A 50 19.93 -5.15 -7.17
C TYR A 50 21.34 -5.14 -6.56
N SER A 51 21.86 -3.96 -6.24
CA SER A 51 22.94 -3.82 -5.28
C SER A 51 22.32 -3.76 -3.88
N PRO A 52 22.59 -4.75 -3.01
CA PRO A 52 22.16 -4.70 -1.61
C PRO A 52 22.97 -3.61 -0.88
N GLY A 53 22.49 -2.38 -1.01
CA GLY A 53 23.15 -1.20 -0.44
C GLY A 53 22.59 0.07 -1.08
N SER A 54 21.73 0.78 -0.35
CA SER A 54 21.23 2.13 -0.67
C SER A 54 20.29 2.26 -1.88
N ASN A 55 19.18 1.52 -1.91
CA ASN A 55 18.05 1.95 -2.73
C ASN A 55 17.53 3.28 -2.17
N TYR A 56 17.92 4.39 -2.80
CA TYR A 56 17.41 5.72 -2.45
C TYR A 56 15.99 5.86 -3.01
N LEU A 57 14.99 5.67 -2.16
CA LEU A 57 13.57 5.71 -2.50
C LEU A 57 13.01 7.12 -2.27
N CYS A 58 13.60 8.11 -2.94
CA CYS A 58 13.10 9.47 -2.97
C CYS A 58 12.81 9.89 -4.41
N PHE A 59 11.54 9.85 -4.78
CA PHE A 59 11.09 10.27 -6.10
C PHE A 59 9.68 10.86 -6.06
N ASP A 60 9.46 11.91 -6.88
CA ASP A 60 8.11 12.39 -7.15
C ASP A 60 7.39 11.44 -8.12
N ALA A 61 6.08 11.62 -8.24
CA ALA A 61 5.26 10.89 -9.20
C ALA A 61 5.87 10.95 -10.61
N ASN A 62 5.95 9.80 -11.25
CA ASN A 62 6.51 9.56 -12.58
C ASN A 62 8.00 9.92 -12.74
N LYS A 63 8.74 10.12 -11.65
CA LYS A 63 10.18 10.43 -11.66
C LYS A 63 11.07 9.32 -11.07
N GLY A 64 10.49 8.19 -10.65
CA GLY A 64 11.28 7.06 -10.15
C GLY A 64 12.15 6.47 -11.26
N LYS A 65 13.35 5.99 -10.90
CA LYS A 65 14.35 5.45 -11.83
C LYS A 65 13.79 4.33 -12.72
N LEU A 66 12.90 3.50 -12.17
CA LEU A 66 12.26 2.39 -12.87
C LEU A 66 10.89 2.75 -13.46
N CYS A 67 10.44 4.00 -13.37
CA CYS A 67 9.27 4.51 -14.09
C CYS A 67 9.65 4.89 -15.52
N THR A 68 9.92 3.89 -16.36
CA THR A 68 10.31 4.12 -17.75
C THR A 68 9.17 4.77 -18.54
N GLY A 69 9.50 5.75 -19.38
CA GLY A 69 8.49 6.53 -20.11
C GLY A 69 7.63 7.48 -19.25
N LYS A 70 7.94 7.64 -17.96
CA LYS A 70 7.28 8.61 -17.04
C LYS A 70 5.75 8.43 -16.96
N SER A 71 5.26 7.22 -17.17
CA SER A 71 3.88 6.84 -16.94
C SER A 71 3.80 5.35 -16.66
N VAL A 72 2.79 4.93 -15.90
CA VAL A 72 2.57 3.51 -15.60
C VAL A 72 2.39 2.70 -16.89
N ALA A 73 1.58 3.20 -17.84
CA ALA A 73 1.32 2.50 -19.10
C ALA A 73 2.58 2.34 -19.99
N SER A 74 3.44 3.37 -20.06
CA SER A 74 4.71 3.26 -20.79
C SER A 74 5.68 2.32 -20.09
N CYS A 75 5.70 2.34 -18.75
CA CYS A 75 6.52 1.47 -17.95
C CYS A 75 6.11 0.00 -18.11
N GLU A 76 4.81 -0.29 -18.06
CA GLU A 76 4.28 -1.65 -18.23
C GLU A 76 4.68 -2.25 -19.56
N LYS A 77 4.62 -1.47 -20.65
CA LYS A 77 5.09 -1.91 -21.98
C LYS A 77 6.59 -2.24 -21.99
N HIS A 78 7.40 -1.50 -21.23
CA HIS A 78 8.83 -1.76 -21.13
C HIS A 78 9.12 -3.07 -20.39
N TYR A 79 8.31 -3.39 -19.38
CA TYR A 79 8.46 -4.59 -18.56
C TYR A 79 7.47 -5.71 -18.93
N GLU A 80 6.79 -5.63 -20.08
CA GLU A 80 5.76 -6.58 -20.48
C GLU A 80 6.29 -8.02 -20.56
N SER A 81 7.55 -8.19 -20.95
CA SER A 81 8.25 -9.48 -20.99
C SER A 81 8.41 -10.15 -19.62
N ARG A 82 8.26 -9.40 -18.52
CA ARG A 82 8.32 -9.92 -17.14
C ARG A 82 6.98 -10.40 -16.61
N GLY A 83 5.92 -10.32 -17.40
CA GLY A 83 4.56 -10.65 -16.98
C GLY A 83 3.76 -9.42 -16.56
N LYS A 84 2.48 -9.42 -16.92
CA LYS A 84 1.60 -8.25 -16.80
C LYS A 84 1.43 -7.77 -15.35
N ASP A 85 1.21 -8.69 -14.41
CA ASP A 85 0.95 -8.34 -13.01
C ASP A 85 2.21 -7.81 -12.31
N ILE A 86 3.34 -8.38 -12.68
CA ILE A 86 4.67 -7.96 -12.22
C ILE A 86 4.98 -6.56 -12.74
N ALA A 87 4.81 -6.35 -14.04
CA ALA A 87 5.01 -5.05 -14.67
C ALA A 87 4.08 -4.00 -14.05
N ASN A 88 2.81 -4.32 -13.85
CA ASN A 88 1.83 -3.41 -13.25
C ASN A 88 2.20 -3.00 -11.82
N SER A 89 2.53 -3.97 -10.95
CA SER A 89 2.89 -3.69 -9.55
C SER A 89 4.18 -2.88 -9.42
N LEU A 90 5.24 -3.27 -10.15
CA LEU A 90 6.52 -2.56 -10.19
C LEU A 90 6.35 -1.14 -10.74
N CYS A 91 5.71 -0.99 -11.88
CA CYS A 91 5.52 0.32 -12.51
C CYS A 91 4.62 1.23 -11.68
N SER A 92 3.55 0.70 -11.09
CA SER A 92 2.70 1.48 -10.19
C SER A 92 3.48 1.97 -8.97
N PHE A 93 4.36 1.15 -8.40
CA PHE A 93 5.21 1.55 -7.29
C PHE A 93 6.22 2.64 -7.71
N TYR A 94 7.04 2.41 -8.73
CA TYR A 94 8.11 3.35 -9.11
C TYR A 94 7.62 4.61 -9.83
N CYS A 95 6.42 4.59 -10.43
CA CYS A 95 5.77 5.79 -10.96
C CYS A 95 4.96 6.56 -9.90
N SER A 96 4.79 6.02 -8.70
CA SER A 96 4.15 6.75 -7.59
C SER A 96 5.12 7.75 -6.95
N LYS A 97 4.62 8.57 -6.01
CA LYS A 97 5.47 9.42 -5.17
C LYS A 97 5.90 8.63 -3.95
N VAL A 98 7.20 8.57 -3.68
CA VAL A 98 7.77 7.98 -2.45
C VAL A 98 8.81 8.94 -1.90
N LYS A 99 8.59 9.47 -0.70
CA LYS A 99 9.53 10.38 -0.02
C LYS A 99 9.99 9.87 1.33
N ASN A 100 9.30 8.90 1.91
CA ASN A 100 9.62 8.38 3.24
C ASN A 100 9.20 6.90 3.37
N VAL A 101 9.53 6.29 4.50
CA VAL A 101 9.21 4.89 4.82
C VAL A 101 7.71 4.61 4.74
N ASN A 102 6.87 5.54 5.19
CA ASN A 102 5.41 5.35 5.18
C ASN A 102 4.87 5.34 3.74
N ASP A 103 5.31 6.26 2.88
CA ASP A 103 4.94 6.26 1.46
C ASP A 103 5.32 4.93 0.80
N CYS A 104 6.51 4.41 1.11
CA CYS A 104 6.96 3.11 0.61
C CYS A 104 6.04 1.97 1.07
N LYS A 105 5.75 1.87 2.38
CA LYS A 105 4.88 0.81 2.92
C LYS A 105 3.45 0.90 2.37
N THR A 106 2.90 2.11 2.33
CA THR A 106 1.57 2.37 1.77
C THR A 106 1.50 2.00 0.29
N ASN A 107 2.48 2.40 -0.51
CA ASN A 107 2.48 2.12 -1.94
C ASN A 107 2.74 0.63 -2.24
N LYS A 108 3.63 -0.05 -1.50
CA LYS A 108 3.82 -1.50 -1.63
C LYS A 108 2.52 -2.26 -1.40
N LYS A 109 1.82 -1.96 -0.31
CA LYS A 109 0.53 -2.56 0.00
C LYS A 109 -0.53 -2.23 -1.05
N LYS A 110 -0.59 -0.95 -1.47
CA LYS A 110 -1.57 -0.47 -2.46
C LYS A 110 -1.42 -1.15 -3.82
N PHE A 111 -0.18 -1.37 -4.24
CA PHE A 111 0.13 -1.90 -5.58
C PHE A 111 0.52 -3.38 -5.57
N ASN A 112 0.35 -4.07 -4.43
CA ASN A 112 0.73 -5.47 -4.27
C ASN A 112 2.18 -5.77 -4.70
N TYR A 113 3.11 -4.84 -4.40
CA TYR A 113 4.51 -4.93 -4.82
C TYR A 113 5.36 -5.53 -3.68
N HIS A 114 5.84 -6.75 -3.89
CA HIS A 114 6.57 -7.57 -2.90
C HIS A 114 8.01 -7.86 -3.34
N PRO A 115 8.89 -6.83 -3.44
CA PRO A 115 10.28 -7.08 -3.76
C PRO A 115 11.01 -7.72 -2.57
N PRO A 116 12.19 -8.34 -2.78
CA PRO A 116 12.96 -8.99 -1.72
C PRO A 116 13.56 -8.02 -0.69
N TRP A 117 13.39 -6.70 -0.84
CA TRP A 117 13.92 -5.67 0.04
C TRP A 117 12.83 -4.99 0.88
N GLY A 118 13.17 -4.52 2.08
CA GLY A 118 12.27 -3.81 2.99
C GLY A 118 12.31 -2.28 2.84
N CYS A 119 11.20 -1.60 3.20
CA CYS A 119 11.18 -0.12 3.23
C CYS A 119 12.06 0.44 4.35
N ASP A 120 12.18 -0.24 5.48
CA ASP A 120 12.94 0.26 6.64
C ASP A 120 14.46 0.30 6.41
N SER A 121 14.97 -0.48 5.45
CA SER A 121 16.39 -0.52 5.07
C SER A 121 16.75 0.44 3.92
N ALA A 122 15.77 1.16 3.37
CA ALA A 122 16.00 2.08 2.26
C ALA A 122 16.40 3.47 2.77
N ALA A 123 17.15 4.19 1.94
CA ALA A 123 17.44 5.59 2.18
C ALA A 123 16.35 6.46 1.54
N TYR A 124 16.02 7.57 2.17
CA TYR A 124 14.99 8.50 1.74
C TYR A 124 15.54 9.93 1.76
N CYS A 125 14.78 10.84 1.14
CA CYS A 125 14.84 12.24 1.51
C CYS A 125 14.11 12.46 2.86
#